data_AF-A0AAU6T7W2-F1
#
_entry.id   AF-A0AAU6T7W2-F1
#
_cell.length_a   1.000
_cell.length_b   1.000
_cell.length_c   1.000
_cell.angle_alpha   90.00
_cell.angle_beta   90.00
_cell.angle_gamma   90.00
#
_symmetry.space_group_name_H-M   'P 1'
#
loop_
_entity.id
_entity.type
_entity.pdbx_description
1 polymer ?
#
loop_
_entity_poly.entity_id
_entity_poly.type
_entity_poly.pdbx_seq_one_letter_code
_entity_poly.pdbx_strand_id
1 'polypeptide(L)'
;MIFRGELQAPQVNDLWQRRADWWQDDKLELSQVTTLDSAGLALLVKWAKAALARGATPQLVGASTDFYTLANLYGVASLFQSTPLTTEDA
;
A
#
# COMPACT_ATOMS: atom_id res chain seq x y z
N MET A 1 -6.59 7.44 2.35
CA MET A 1 -6.01 8.06 1.13
C MET A 1 -6.13 7.14 -0.10
N ILE A 2 -6.37 7.67 -1.31
CA ILE A 2 -6.42 6.89 -2.57
C ILE A 2 -5.21 7.25 -3.45
N PHE A 3 -4.40 6.26 -3.82
CA PHE A 3 -3.35 6.42 -4.82
C PHE A 3 -3.86 6.07 -6.21
N ARG A 4 -3.41 6.83 -7.22
CA ARG A 4 -3.86 6.71 -8.60
C ARG A 4 -2.68 6.78 -9.55
N GLY A 5 -2.78 6.08 -10.68
CA GLY A 5 -1.75 6.05 -11.71
C GLY A 5 -0.60 5.12 -11.37
N GLU A 6 0.64 5.58 -11.53
CA GLU A 6 1.83 4.74 -11.45
C GLU A 6 2.56 4.93 -10.10
N LEU A 7 2.89 3.84 -9.42
CA LEU A 7 3.74 3.81 -8.22
C LEU A 7 5.15 3.36 -8.58
N GLN A 8 5.83 4.17 -9.37
CA GLN A 8 7.22 3.99 -9.79
C GLN A 8 8.14 5.00 -9.09
N ALA A 9 9.46 4.79 -9.18
CA ALA A 9 10.48 5.65 -8.56
C ALA A 9 10.23 7.18 -8.64
N PRO A 10 9.89 7.79 -9.81
CA PRO A 10 9.62 9.23 -9.87
C PRO A 10 8.38 9.63 -9.05
N GLN A 11 7.27 8.89 -9.18
CA GLN A 11 6.02 9.20 -8.48
C GLN A 11 6.11 8.92 -6.98
N VAL A 12 6.85 7.88 -6.60
CA VAL A 12 7.16 7.55 -5.20
C VAL A 12 7.93 8.69 -4.54
N ASN A 13 8.86 9.32 -5.24
CA ASN A 13 9.59 10.46 -4.70
C ASN A 13 8.65 11.65 -4.42
N ASP A 14 7.73 11.94 -5.34
CA ASP A 14 6.72 12.99 -5.16
C ASP A 14 5.77 12.68 -3.98
N LEU A 15 5.27 11.45 -3.91
CA LEU A 15 4.44 10.97 -2.80
C LEU A 15 5.18 11.04 -1.46
N TRP A 16 6.48 10.73 -1.45
CA TRP A 16 7.32 10.78 -0.25
C TRP A 16 7.52 12.19 0.28
N GLN A 17 7.61 13.19 -0.59
CA GLN A 17 7.63 14.61 -0.18
C GLN A 17 6.31 15.00 0.49
N ARG A 18 5.19 14.52 -0.05
CA ARG A 18 3.85 14.79 0.48
C ARG A 18 3.42 13.85 1.59
N ARG A 19 4.32 13.00 2.10
CA ARG A 19 3.97 12.00 3.13
C ARG A 19 3.32 12.61 4.35
N ALA A 20 3.72 13.80 4.77
CA ALA A 20 3.13 14.44 5.95
C ALA A 20 1.59 14.56 5.90
N ASP A 21 1.02 14.61 4.69
CA ASP A 21 -0.42 14.75 4.45
C ASP A 21 -1.20 13.42 4.61
N TRP A 22 -0.58 12.29 4.26
CA TRP A 22 -1.25 10.98 4.20
C TRP A 22 -0.60 9.88 5.05
N TRP A 23 0.57 10.13 5.65
CA TRP A 23 1.32 9.12 6.39
C TRP A 23 0.62 8.66 7.67
N GLN A 24 -0.25 9.51 8.20
CA GLN A 24 -1.07 9.21 9.37
C GLN A 24 -2.32 8.38 9.01
N ASP A 25 -2.69 8.25 7.73
CA ASP A 25 -3.79 7.37 7.34
C ASP A 25 -3.49 5.91 7.69
N ASP A 26 -4.48 5.24 8.26
CA ASP A 26 -4.49 3.78 8.50
C ASP A 26 -4.89 2.98 7.28
N LYS A 27 -5.49 3.63 6.29
CA LYS A 27 -6.02 2.99 5.09
C LYS A 27 -5.50 3.65 3.81
N LEU A 28 -4.88 2.84 2.97
CA LEU A 28 -4.47 3.21 1.61
C LEU A 28 -5.25 2.40 0.58
N GLU A 29 -5.77 3.09 -0.42
CA GLU A 29 -6.47 2.49 -1.55
C GLU A 29 -5.60 2.53 -2.80
N LEU A 30 -5.37 1.36 -3.39
CA LEU A 30 -4.58 1.15 -4.60
C LEU A 30 -5.44 0.74 -5.80
N SER A 31 -6.78 0.75 -5.69
CA SER A 31 -7.69 0.32 -6.78
C SER A 31 -7.49 1.07 -8.10
N GLN A 32 -6.91 2.27 -8.03
CA GLN A 32 -6.67 3.16 -9.16
C GLN A 32 -5.19 3.16 -9.59
N VAL A 33 -4.36 2.33 -8.98
CA VAL A 33 -2.95 2.17 -9.34
C VAL A 33 -2.85 1.18 -10.49
N THR A 34 -2.30 1.63 -11.61
CA THR A 34 -2.18 0.84 -12.84
C THR A 34 -0.88 0.05 -12.87
N THR A 35 0.18 0.56 -12.24
CA THR A 35 1.52 -0.03 -12.32
C THR A 35 2.29 0.24 -11.04
N LEU A 36 3.05 -0.75 -10.57
CA LEU A 36 3.83 -0.66 -9.34
C LEU A 36 5.19 -1.33 -9.55
N ASP A 37 6.25 -0.66 -9.10
CA ASP A 37 7.62 -1.16 -9.11
C ASP A 37 8.10 -1.46 -7.67
N SER A 38 9.30 -2.05 -7.55
CA SER A 38 10.06 -2.19 -6.30
C SER A 38 10.07 -0.92 -5.43
N ALA A 39 10.19 0.28 -6.01
CA ALA A 39 10.16 1.54 -5.27
C ALA A 39 8.78 1.81 -4.63
N GLY A 40 7.69 1.51 -5.37
CA GLY A 40 6.32 1.65 -4.87
C GLY A 40 6.05 0.69 -3.71
N LEU A 41 6.50 -0.56 -3.83
CA LEU A 41 6.42 -1.53 -2.75
C LEU A 41 7.19 -1.05 -1.51
N ALA A 42 8.42 -0.57 -1.68
CA ALA A 42 9.24 -0.09 -0.57
C ALA A 42 8.57 1.08 0.19
N LEU A 43 7.90 1.98 -0.53
CA LEU A 43 7.11 3.06 0.06
C LEU A 43 5.98 2.50 0.94
N LEU A 44 5.20 1.57 0.40
CA LEU A 44 4.06 0.95 1.10
C LEU A 44 4.51 0.17 2.33
N VAL A 45 5.64 -0.54 2.23
CA VAL A 45 6.23 -1.27 3.36
C VAL A 45 6.67 -0.31 4.47
N LYS A 46 7.31 0.81 4.12
CA LYS A 46 7.72 1.83 5.11
C LYS A 46 6.50 2.42 5.81
N TRP A 47 5.44 2.73 5.06
CA TRP A 47 4.19 3.22 5.64
C TRP A 47 3.53 2.16 6.54
N ALA A 48 3.41 0.91 6.09
CA ALA A 48 2.80 -0.16 6.86
C ALA A 48 3.54 -0.40 8.19
N LYS A 49 4.87 -0.39 8.16
CA LYS A 49 5.69 -0.46 9.38
C LYS A 49 5.47 0.74 10.30
N ALA A 50 5.33 1.95 9.74
CA ALA A 50 5.03 3.14 10.53
C ALA A 50 3.63 3.07 11.15
N ALA A 51 2.65 2.52 10.43
CA ALA A 51 1.29 2.26 10.92
C ALA A 51 1.29 1.28 12.10
N LEU A 52 2.00 0.16 11.95
CA LEU A 52 2.17 -0.81 13.04
C LEU A 52 2.89 -0.20 14.24
N ALA A 53 3.91 0.64 14.01
CA ALA A 53 4.65 1.31 15.08
C ALA A 53 3.81 2.34 15.85
N ARG A 54 2.79 2.96 15.22
CA ARG A 54 1.81 3.81 15.92
C ARG A 54 0.70 3.02 16.62
N GLY A 55 0.73 1.68 16.55
CA GLY A 55 -0.30 0.81 17.11
C GLY A 55 -1.57 0.72 16.25
N ALA A 56 -1.49 1.14 14.99
CA ALA A 56 -2.58 1.02 14.04
C ALA A 56 -2.37 -0.15 13.08
N THR A 57 -3.45 -0.55 12.43
CA THR A 57 -3.42 -1.68 11.50
C THR A 57 -3.45 -1.15 10.06
N PRO A 58 -2.35 -1.30 9.29
CA PRO A 58 -2.33 -0.85 7.89
C PRO A 58 -3.32 -1.65 7.06
N GLN A 59 -4.34 -0.97 6.53
CA GLN A 59 -5.34 -1.53 5.63
C GLN A 59 -5.01 -1.13 4.19
N LEU A 60 -4.77 -2.13 3.34
CA LEU A 60 -4.52 -1.92 1.91
C LEU A 60 -5.71 -2.43 1.11
N VAL A 61 -6.37 -1.55 0.36
CA VAL A 61 -7.59 -1.90 -0.40
C VAL A 61 -7.36 -1.75 -1.90
N GLY A 62 -7.85 -2.72 -2.68
CA GLY A 62 -7.78 -2.67 -4.14
C GLY A 62 -6.39 -2.84 -4.72
N ALA A 63 -5.47 -3.47 -3.99
CA ALA A 63 -4.15 -3.79 -4.54
C ALA A 63 -4.26 -4.84 -5.65
N SER A 64 -3.60 -4.58 -6.79
CA SER A 64 -3.59 -5.48 -7.95
C SER A 64 -2.88 -6.80 -7.65
N THR A 65 -3.16 -7.84 -8.43
CA THR A 65 -2.50 -9.15 -8.29
C THR A 65 -0.99 -9.05 -8.40
N ASP A 66 -0.46 -8.18 -9.28
CA ASP A 66 0.97 -7.91 -9.42
C ASP A 66 1.60 -7.39 -8.12
N PHE A 67 0.88 -6.55 -7.37
CA PHE A 67 1.34 -6.09 -6.07
C PHE A 67 1.48 -7.25 -5.10
N TYR A 68 0.50 -8.16 -5.02
CA TYR A 68 0.58 -9.32 -4.14
C TYR A 68 1.70 -10.27 -4.55
N THR A 69 1.92 -10.46 -5.85
CA THR A 69 3.06 -11.23 -6.37
C THR A 69 4.37 -10.62 -5.89
N LEU A 70 4.57 -9.30 -6.08
CA LEU A 70 5.78 -8.62 -5.60
C LEU A 70 5.89 -8.69 -4.08
N ALA A 71 4.84 -8.36 -3.33
CA ALA A 71 4.84 -8.39 -1.88
C ALA A 71 5.19 -9.79 -1.34
N ASN A 72 4.73 -10.86 -1.99
CA ASN A 72 5.06 -12.23 -1.64
C ASN A 72 6.52 -12.57 -2.00
N LEU A 73 7.00 -12.17 -3.19
CA LEU A 73 8.40 -12.35 -3.61
C LEU A 73 9.39 -11.68 -2.66
N TYR A 74 9.04 -10.50 -2.14
CA TYR A 74 9.85 -9.78 -1.17
C TYR A 74 9.58 -10.18 0.29
N GLY A 75 8.64 -11.11 0.55
CA GLY A 75 8.31 -11.57 1.91
C GLY A 75 7.64 -10.52 2.80
N VAL A 76 7.07 -9.47 2.19
CA VAL A 76 6.39 -8.36 2.89
C VAL A 76 4.87 -8.45 2.82
N ALA A 77 4.31 -9.46 2.16
CA ALA A 77 2.88 -9.69 2.08
C ALA A 77 2.22 -9.80 3.47
N SER A 78 2.93 -10.34 4.46
CA SER A 78 2.45 -10.45 5.85
C SER A 78 2.27 -9.10 6.57
N LEU A 79 2.86 -8.02 6.06
CA LEU A 79 2.68 -6.67 6.61
C LEU A 79 1.37 -6.03 6.19
N PHE A 80 0.78 -6.49 5.09
CA PHE A 80 -0.46 -5.97 4.56
C PHE A 80 -1.56 -6.95 4.92
N GLN A 81 -2.48 -6.53 5.78
CA GLN A 81 -3.73 -7.27 5.90
C GLN A 81 -4.47 -7.08 4.59
N SER A 82 -4.50 -8.13 3.77
CA SER A 82 -5.49 -8.24 2.71
C SER A 82 -6.83 -8.30 3.42
N THR A 83 -7.53 -7.17 3.52
CA THR A 83 -8.96 -7.25 3.80
C THR A 83 -9.52 -7.90 2.55
N PRO A 84 -10.00 -9.16 2.60
CA PRO A 84 -10.82 -9.64 1.49
C PRO A 84 -11.95 -8.61 1.35
N LEU A 85 -12.34 -8.29 0.11
CA LEU A 85 -13.67 -7.72 -0.11
C LEU A 85 -14.63 -8.73 0.50
N THR A 86 -15.07 -8.48 1.73
CA THR A 86 -16.05 -9.33 2.40
C THR A 86 -17.35 -9.12 1.64
N THR A 87 -17.54 -9.90 0.59
CA THR A 87 -18.88 -10.38 0.27
C THR A 87 -19.20 -11.39 1.38
N GLU A 88 -19.66 -10.85 2.51
CA GLU A 88 -20.54 -11.56 3.42
C GLU A 88 -21.83 -11.82 2.61
N ASP A 89 -21.88 -12.94 1.90
CA ASP A 89 -23.14 -13.52 1.44
C ASP A 89 -23.59 -14.45 2.57
N ALA A 90 -24.56 -13.95 3.34
CA ALA A 90 -25.24 -14.65 4.43
C ALA A 90 -26.44 -15.43 3.90
#